data_AF-A0A7C7GQT6-F1
#
_entry.id   AF-A0A7C7GQT6-F1
#
_cell.length_a   1.000
_cell.length_b   1.000
_cell.length_c   1.000
_cell.angle_alpha   90.00
_cell.angle_beta   90.00
_cell.angle_gamma   90.00
#
_symmetry.space_group_name_H-M   'P 1'
#
loop_
_entity.id
_entity.type
_entity.pdbx_description
1 polymer ?
#
loop_
_entity_poly.entity_id
_entity_poly.type
_entity_poly.pdbx_seq_one_letter_code
_entity_poly.pdbx_strand_id
1 'polypeptide(L)'
;MDVHVIGVGKDQYNEYLDQMVEGRILPWTEDSQSEGYPVWTDWEAGQRYVYFLNRNGIVDTTFNITPYDPGNPEEYTYIMNLILELRNETWGQDTVTDIDG
;
A
#
# COMPACT_ATOMS: atom_id res chain seq x y z
N MET A 1 9.19 13.37 1.12
CA MET A 1 8.04 12.65 0.54
C MET A 1 7.08 12.42 1.70
N ASP A 2 5.81 12.77 1.57
CA ASP A 2 4.78 12.67 2.62
C ASP A 2 3.95 11.38 2.53
N VAL A 3 4.19 10.57 1.49
CA VAL A 3 3.70 9.21 1.37
C VAL A 3 4.86 8.25 1.64
N HIS A 4 4.61 7.28 2.52
CA HIS A 4 5.52 6.17 2.79
C HIS A 4 4.86 4.87 2.30
N VAL A 5 5.67 3.97 1.75
CA VAL A 5 5.20 2.69 1.23
C VAL A 5 5.94 1.58 1.96
N ILE A 6 5.21 0.59 2.45
CA ILE A 6 5.73 -0.66 2.99
C ILE A 6 5.10 -1.82 2.25
N GLY A 7 5.90 -2.81 1.88
CA GLY A 7 5.39 -4.08 1.37
C GLY A 7 5.25 -5.10 2.49
N VAL A 8 4.15 -5.85 2.48
CA VAL A 8 3.89 -6.96 3.40
C VAL A 8 3.61 -8.20 2.57
N GLY A 9 4.39 -9.26 2.75
CA GLY A 9 4.14 -10.54 2.09
C GLY A 9 4.22 -11.70 3.05
N LYS A 10 3.65 -12.84 2.66
CA LYS A 10 3.75 -14.07 3.44
C LYS A 10 5.16 -14.63 3.34
N ASP A 11 5.75 -15.00 4.48
CA ASP A 11 7.09 -15.59 4.57
C ASP A 11 7.26 -16.86 3.69
N GLN A 12 6.19 -17.62 3.47
CA GLN A 12 6.18 -18.80 2.59
C GLN A 12 6.61 -18.52 1.14
N TYR A 13 6.58 -17.25 0.70
CA TYR A 13 6.96 -16.87 -0.66
C TYR A 13 8.32 -16.18 -0.73
N ASN A 14 9.05 -16.05 0.39
CA ASN A 14 10.32 -15.31 0.43
C ASN A 14 11.34 -15.79 -0.60
N GLU A 15 11.37 -17.09 -0.92
CA GLU A 15 12.26 -17.65 -1.95
C GLU A 15 11.99 -17.12 -3.38
N TYR A 16 10.83 -16.49 -3.62
CA TYR A 16 10.48 -15.82 -4.87
C TYR A 16 10.62 -14.30 -4.80
N LEU A 17 11.00 -13.77 -3.63
CA LEU A 17 11.04 -12.34 -3.34
C LEU A 17 12.46 -11.78 -3.29
N ASP A 18 13.48 -12.55 -3.71
CA ASP A 18 14.86 -12.07 -3.80
C ASP A 18 14.93 -10.74 -4.56
N GLN A 19 14.20 -10.63 -5.67
CA GLN A 19 14.13 -9.40 -6.43
C GLN A 19 13.47 -8.26 -5.66
N MET A 20 12.59 -8.54 -4.68
CA MET A 20 11.90 -7.59 -3.81
C MET A 20 12.72 -7.14 -2.60
N VAL A 21 13.61 -7.99 -2.09
CA VAL A 21 14.38 -7.74 -0.87
C VAL A 21 15.82 -7.29 -1.20
N GLU A 22 16.43 -7.86 -2.24
CA GLU A 22 17.83 -7.59 -2.58
C GLU A 22 17.97 -6.30 -3.41
N GLY A 23 18.71 -5.31 -2.88
CA GLY A 23 19.05 -4.07 -3.58
C GLY A 23 17.93 -3.02 -3.68
N ARG A 24 16.81 -3.20 -2.98
CA ARG A 24 15.66 -2.27 -3.06
C ARG A 24 15.65 -1.18 -1.98
N ILE A 25 14.94 -0.09 -2.31
CA ILE A 25 14.80 1.15 -1.55
C ILE A 25 13.58 1.12 -0.61
N LEU A 26 12.59 0.26 -0.89
CA LEU A 26 11.32 0.22 -0.15
C LEU A 26 11.38 -0.77 1.01
N PRO A 27 10.90 -0.40 2.21
CA PRO A 27 10.83 -1.31 3.34
C PRO A 27 9.86 -2.46 3.05
N TRP A 28 10.28 -3.67 3.44
CA TRP A 28 9.53 -4.91 3.30
C TRP A 28 9.45 -5.61 4.66
N THR A 29 8.31 -6.22 4.94
CA THR A 29 8.12 -7.05 6.13
C THR A 29 7.37 -8.33 5.77
N GLU A 30 7.57 -9.34 6.60
CA GLU A 30 7.11 -10.70 6.36
C GLU A 30 6.04 -11.05 7.39
N ASP A 31 4.92 -11.55 6.92
CA ASP A 31 3.84 -12.06 7.74
C ASP A 31 4.04 -13.57 7.94
N SER A 32 4.15 -14.00 9.20
CA SER A 32 4.66 -15.34 9.50
C SER A 32 3.63 -16.44 9.35
N GLN A 33 3.98 -17.50 8.62
CA GLN A 33 3.18 -18.73 8.53
C GLN A 33 3.01 -19.40 9.90
N SER A 34 4.05 -19.38 10.73
CA SER A 34 4.05 -20.02 12.05
C SER A 34 3.05 -19.39 13.03
N GLU A 35 2.68 -18.13 12.78
CA GLU A 35 1.67 -17.39 13.54
C GLU A 35 0.31 -17.37 12.82
N GLY A 36 0.19 -18.04 11.68
CA GLY A 36 -1.05 -18.13 10.90
C GLY A 36 -1.35 -16.92 10.00
N TYR A 37 -0.33 -16.14 9.63
CA TYR A 37 -0.46 -14.91 8.84
C TYR A 37 -1.38 -13.87 9.50
N PRO A 38 -1.06 -13.40 10.71
CA PRO A 38 -1.91 -12.47 11.44
C PRO A 38 -2.16 -11.17 10.66
N VAL A 39 -1.15 -10.60 9.99
CA VAL A 39 -1.35 -9.35 9.25
C VAL A 39 -2.30 -9.54 8.07
N TRP A 40 -2.11 -10.59 7.26
CA TRP A 40 -3.00 -10.88 6.14
C TRP A 40 -4.41 -11.24 6.61
N THR A 41 -4.54 -11.92 7.75
CA THR A 41 -5.86 -12.31 8.29
C THR A 41 -6.60 -11.09 8.82
N ASP A 42 -5.95 -10.27 9.65
CA ASP A 42 -6.57 -9.10 10.29
C ASP A 42 -6.96 -8.01 9.28
N TRP A 43 -6.21 -7.91 8.18
CA TRP A 43 -6.47 -6.96 7.10
C TRP A 43 -7.35 -7.53 5.97
N GLU A 44 -7.82 -8.78 6.12
CA GLU A 44 -8.57 -9.52 5.10
C GLU A 44 -7.87 -9.46 3.73
N ALA A 45 -6.53 -9.58 3.74
CA ALA A 45 -5.70 -9.26 2.60
C ALA A 45 -5.80 -10.30 1.47
N GLY A 46 -6.00 -9.77 0.27
CA GLY A 46 -5.89 -10.50 -0.99
C GLY A 46 -4.53 -10.32 -1.66
N GLN A 47 -4.28 -11.15 -2.67
CA GLN A 47 -3.11 -11.00 -3.53
C GLN A 47 -3.09 -9.60 -4.17
N ARG A 48 -1.97 -8.89 -4.00
CA ARG A 48 -1.70 -7.58 -4.60
C ARG A 48 -2.72 -6.49 -4.24
N TYR A 49 -3.25 -6.54 -3.02
CA TYR A 49 -4.04 -5.44 -2.47
C TYR A 49 -3.13 -4.28 -2.05
N VAL A 50 -3.62 -3.06 -2.25
CA VAL A 50 -3.01 -1.82 -1.78
C VAL A 50 -3.99 -1.15 -0.84
N TYR A 51 -3.52 -0.81 0.35
CA TYR A 51 -4.27 -0.08 1.36
C TYR A 51 -3.67 1.32 1.48
N PHE A 52 -4.48 2.34 1.24
CA PHE A 52 -4.09 3.73 1.43
C PHE A 52 -4.62 4.19 2.79
N LEU A 53 -3.70 4.47 3.71
CA LEU A 53 -4.03 4.97 5.04
C LEU A 53 -3.95 6.49 5.04
N ASN A 54 -4.92 7.15 5.65
CA ASN A 54 -4.82 8.57 5.95
C ASN A 54 -3.84 8.83 7.11
N ARG A 55 -3.63 10.11 7.45
CA ARG A 55 -2.67 10.53 8.50
C ARG A 55 -3.02 10.06 9.91
N ASN A 56 -4.29 9.67 10.15
CA ASN A 56 -4.73 9.09 11.41
C ASN A 56 -4.53 7.57 11.46
N GLY A 57 -3.93 6.97 10.42
CA GLY A 57 -3.71 5.53 10.33
C GLY A 57 -4.97 4.74 9.99
N ILE A 58 -6.04 5.41 9.54
CA ILE A 58 -7.29 4.76 9.13
C ILE A 58 -7.21 4.46 7.63
N VAL A 59 -7.62 3.26 7.24
CA VAL A 59 -7.76 2.89 5.82
C VAL A 59 -8.82 3.77 5.18
N ASP A 60 -8.40 4.58 4.23
CA ASP A 60 -9.26 5.45 3.44
C ASP A 60 -9.73 4.73 2.16
N THR A 61 -8.77 4.13 1.45
CA THR A 61 -9.02 3.47 0.17
C THR A 61 -8.31 2.12 0.11
N THR A 62 -8.95 1.13 -0.52
CA THR A 62 -8.35 -0.18 -0.84
C THR A 62 -8.62 -0.53 -2.28
N PHE A 63 -7.60 -1.02 -2.99
CA PHE A 63 -7.74 -1.48 -4.36
C PHE A 63 -6.81 -2.66 -4.66
N ASN A 64 -7.17 -3.47 -5.66
CA ASN A 64 -6.37 -4.60 -6.10
C ASN A 64 -5.65 -4.26 -7.40
N ILE A 65 -4.32 -4.38 -7.42
CA ILE A 65 -3.53 -4.09 -8.62
C ILE A 65 -3.32 -5.30 -9.54
N THR A 66 -3.92 -6.45 -9.25
CA THR A 66 -3.86 -7.67 -10.08
C THR A 66 -4.26 -7.44 -11.54
N PRO A 67 -5.30 -6.65 -11.86
CA PRO A 67 -5.71 -6.42 -13.24
C PRO A 67 -4.69 -5.62 -14.08
N TYR A 68 -3.70 -4.98 -13.44
CA TYR A 68 -2.77 -4.09 -14.13
C TYR A 68 -1.43 -4.78 -14.44
N ASP A 69 -0.98 -4.61 -15.67
CA ASP A 69 0.31 -5.01 -16.22
C ASP A 69 1.39 -3.97 -15.90
N PRO A 70 2.38 -4.30 -15.03
CA PRO A 70 3.47 -3.39 -14.71
C PRO A 70 4.40 -3.12 -15.91
N GLY A 71 4.35 -3.93 -16.97
CA GLY A 71 5.05 -3.70 -18.23
C GLY A 71 4.37 -2.69 -19.14
N ASN A 72 3.10 -2.35 -18.88
CA ASN A 72 2.36 -1.36 -19.64
C ASN A 72 2.56 0.06 -19.03
N PRO A 73 3.21 1.00 -19.75
CA PRO A 73 3.46 2.35 -19.24
C PRO A 73 2.20 3.15 -18.89
N GLU A 74 1.08 2.90 -19.58
CA GLU A 74 -0.18 3.60 -19.32
C GLU A 74 -0.79 3.17 -17.99
N GLU A 75 -0.75 1.87 -17.70
CA GLU A 75 -1.26 1.31 -16.46
C GLU A 75 -0.36 1.64 -15.26
N TYR A 76 0.95 1.64 -15.47
CA TYR A 76 1.89 2.17 -14.49
C TYR A 76 1.58 3.63 -14.12
N THR A 77 1.37 4.47 -15.16
CA THR A 77 1.05 5.89 -14.97
C THR A 77 -0.29 6.08 -14.26
N TYR A 78 -1.29 5.26 -14.60
CA TYR A 78 -2.60 5.28 -13.95
C TYR A 78 -2.50 5.01 -12.45
N ILE A 79 -1.81 3.94 -12.03
CA ILE A 79 -1.65 3.62 -10.60
C ILE A 79 -0.88 4.72 -9.86
N MET A 80 0.15 5.29 -10.49
CA MET A 80 0.90 6.40 -9.90
C MET A 80 0.02 7.64 -9.69
N ASN A 81 -0.81 7.99 -10.68
CA ASN A 81 -1.74 9.11 -10.58
C ASN A 81 -2.79 8.89 -9.49
N LEU A 82 -3.34 7.69 -9.38
CA LEU A 82 -4.28 7.34 -8.30
C LEU A 82 -3.66 7.56 -6.92
N ILE A 83 -2.42 7.13 -6.69
CA ILE A 83 -1.70 7.35 -5.43
C ILE A 83 -1.52 8.86 -5.15
N LEU A 84 -1.20 9.64 -6.18
CA LEU A 84 -1.02 11.10 -6.06
C LEU A 84 -2.33 11.84 -5.79
N GLU A 85 -3.44 11.37 -6.35
CA GLU A 85 -4.79 11.89 -6.10
C GLU A 85 -5.20 11.62 -4.64
N LEU A 86 -5.09 10.37 -4.17
CA LEU A 86 -5.40 9.98 -2.79
C LEU A 86 -4.57 10.77 -1.75
N ARG A 87 -3.30 11.05 -2.06
CA ARG A 87 -2.45 11.94 -1.26
C ARG A 87 -3.02 13.36 -1.16
N ASN A 88 -3.57 13.91 -2.24
CA ASN A 88 -4.08 15.28 -2.25
C ASN A 88 -5.45 15.40 -1.54
N GLU A 89 -6.31 14.38 -1.67
CA GLU A 89 -7.64 14.36 -1.03
C GLU A 89 -7.51 14.37 0.50
N THR A 90 -6.55 13.62 1.04
CA THR A 90 -6.26 13.61 2.48
C THR A 90 -5.68 14.93 3.00
N TRP A 91 -4.99 15.72 2.17
CA TRP A 91 -4.53 17.06 2.54
C TRP A 91 -5.66 18.09 2.63
N GLY A 92 -6.74 17.92 1.86
CA GLY A 92 -7.86 18.86 1.81
C GLY A 92 -8.83 18.72 2.98
N GLN A 93 -8.94 17.55 3.60
CA GLN A 93 -9.85 17.31 4.73
C GLN A 93 -9.30 17.79 6.08
N ASP A 94 -7.98 17.72 6.31
CA ASP A 94 -7.36 18.12 7.58
C ASP A 94 -7.28 19.65 7.77
N THR A 95 -7.56 20.45 6.74
CA THR A 95 -7.48 21.93 6.81
C THR A 95 -8.84 22.60 7.05
N VAL A 96 -9.92 21.83 7.21
CA VAL A 96 -11.29 22.34 7.43
C VAL A 96 -11.79 21.94 8.82
N THR A 97 -11.11 22.39 9.88
CA THR A 97 -11.73 22.42 11.24
C THR A 97 -11.46 23.70 12.04
N ASP A 98 -10.76 24.70 11.51
CA ASP A 98 -10.46 25.94 12.26
C ASP A 98 -10.97 27.20 11.55
N ILE A 99 -12.20 27.19 11.04
CA ILE A 99 -12.95 28.43 10.80
C ILE A 99 -14.43 28.12 11.06
N ASP A 100 -14.86 28.30 12.31
CA ASP A 100 -16.15 28.91 12.68
C ASP A 100 -16.28 28.98 14.22
N GLY A 101 -16.05 30.18 14.77
CA GLY A 101 -16.52 30.59 16.11
C GLY A 101 -15.46 31.02 17.11
#